data_AF-A0A349WGH3-F1
#
_entry.id   AF-A0A349WGH3-F1
#
_cell.length_a   1.000
_cell.length_b   1.000
_cell.length_c   1.000
_cell.angle_alpha   90.00
_cell.angle_beta   90.00
_cell.angle_gamma   90.00
#
_symmetry.space_group_name_H-M   'P 1'
#
loop_
_entity.id
_entity.type
_entity.pdbx_description
1 polymer ?
#
loop_
_entity_poly.entity_id
_entity_poly.type
_entity_poly.pdbx_seq_one_letter_code
_entity_poly.pdbx_strand_id
1 'polypeptide(L)' 'MTIYPAIDLRNGKCVRLFQGKADAETVYFESPLNPALNWKEQGA' A
#
# COMPACT_ATOMS: atom_id res chain seq x y z
N MET A 1 -16.29 1.56 -15.39
CA MET A 1 -15.89 0.96 -14.10
C MET A 1 -14.65 1.71 -13.63
N THR A 2 -14.67 2.27 -12.43
CA THR A 2 -13.53 3.01 -11.87
C THR A 2 -12.79 2.08 -10.90
N ILE A 3 -11.46 2.01 -11.02
CA ILE A 3 -10.59 1.20 -10.15
C ILE A 3 -9.90 2.14 -9.17
N TYR A 4 -9.98 1.81 -7.88
CA TYR A 4 -9.33 2.58 -6.82
C TYR A 4 -8.21 1.75 -6.21
N PRO A 5 -6.93 2.03 -6.52
CA PRO A 5 -5.82 1.34 -5.88
C PRO A 5 -5.73 1.75 -4.40
N ALA A 6 -5.30 0.82 -3.55
CA ALA A 6 -5.26 1.01 -2.10
C ALA A 6 -3.94 0.53 -1.51
N ILE A 7 -3.36 1.32 -0.61
CA ILE A 7 -2.24 0.95 0.27
C ILE A 7 -2.70 0.97 1.72
N ASP A 8 -2.24 0.03 2.52
CA ASP A 8 -2.37 0.10 3.97
C ASP A 8 -1.08 0.67 4.56
N LEU A 9 -1.21 1.54 5.56
CA LEU A 9 -0.08 2.23 6.18
C LEU A 9 0.11 1.80 7.63
N ARG A 10 1.35 1.45 7.99
CA ARG A 10 1.76 1.22 9.37
C ARG A 10 3.23 1.57 9.55
N ASN A 11 3.55 2.29 10.63
CA ASN A 11 4.92 2.73 10.94
C ASN A 11 5.65 3.41 9.77
N GLY A 12 4.92 4.19 8.97
CA GLY A 12 5.47 4.91 7.81
C GLY A 12 5.71 4.05 6.56
N LYS A 13 5.34 2.77 6.57
CA LYS A 13 5.52 1.83 5.45
C LYS A 13 4.20 1.40 4.83
N CYS A 14 4.24 0.95 3.58
CA CYS A 14 3.13 0.24 2.95
C CYS A 14 3.18 -1.24 3.31
N VAL A 15 2.12 -1.72 3.96
CA VAL A 15 2.04 -3.07 4.47
C VAL A 15 0.78 -3.78 3.96
N ARG A 16 0.71 -5.09 4.18
CA ARG A 16 -0.54 -5.85 4.16
C ARG A 16 -0.54 -6.75 5.38
N LEU A 17 -1.68 -6.81 6.07
CA LEU A 17 -1.89 -7.78 7.15
C LEU A 17 -2.67 -8.97 6.61
N PHE A 18 -2.14 -10.18 6.76
CA PHE A 18 -2.89 -11.38 6.38
C PHE A 18 -4.12 -11.53 7.28
N GLN A 19 -5.31 -11.42 6.70
CA GLN A 19 -6.59 -11.43 7.42
C GLN A 19 -6.66 -10.39 8.57
N GLY A 20 -5.97 -9.25 8.43
CA GLY A 20 -5.96 -8.19 9.45
C GLY A 20 -5.08 -8.48 10.67
N LYS A 21 -4.32 -9.58 10.67
CA LYS A 21 -3.44 -9.96 11.79
C LYS A 21 -2.13 -9.18 11.76
N ALA A 22 -1.91 -8.38 12.80
CA ALA A 22 -0.78 -7.45 12.92
C ALA A 22 0.59 -8.13 13.02
N ASP A 23 0.64 -9.39 13.44
CA ASP A 23 1.83 -10.25 13.51
C ASP A 23 2.10 -10.99 12.18
N ALA A 24 1.12 -11.07 11.29
CA ALA A 24 1.24 -11.60 9.94
C ALA A 24 1.35 -10.46 8.91
N GLU A 25 2.30 -9.56 9.13
CA GLU A 25 2.56 -8.39 8.30
C GLU A 25 3.50 -8.72 7.14
N THR A 26 3.23 -8.15 5.97
CA THR A 26 4.18 -8.10 4.85
C THR A 26 4.41 -6.66 4.44
N VAL A 27 5.68 -6.22 4.43
CA VAL A 27 6.07 -4.90 3.93
C VAL A 27 6.27 -4.96 2.42
N TYR A 28 5.54 -4.14 1.67
CA TYR A 28 5.68 -4.03 0.21
C TYR A 28 6.56 -2.85 -0.19
N PHE A 29 6.42 -1.72 0.51
CA PHE A 29 7.23 -0.53 0.25
C PHE A 29 7.61 0.16 1.57
N GLU A 30 8.88 0.58 1.66
CA GLU A 30 9.40 1.34 2.80
C GLU A 30 8.89 2.79 2.82
N SER A 31 8.49 3.33 1.65
CA SER A 31 7.93 4.68 1.52
C SER A 31 6.59 4.61 0.78
N PRO A 32 5.53 5.23 1.33
CA PRO A 32 4.22 5.27 0.70
C PRO A 32 4.17 6.19 -0.53
N LEU A 33 5.15 7.09 -0.67
CA LEU A 33 5.24 7.94 -1.85
C LEU A 33 5.50 7.11 -3.12
N ASN A 34 6.26 6.02 -3.01
CA ASN A 34 6.65 5.21 -4.17
C ASN A 34 5.43 4.63 -4.92
N PRO A 35 4.53 3.85 -4.28
CA PRO A 35 3.34 3.35 -4.95
C PRO A 35 2.34 4.46 -5.30
N ALA A 36 2.21 5.50 -4.47
CA ALA A 36 1.28 6.60 -4.72
C ALA A 36 1.62 7.37 -6.01
N LEU A 37 2.89 7.71 -6.21
CA LEU A 37 3.36 8.36 -7.44
C LEU A 37 3.21 7.44 -8.65
N ASN A 38 3.57 6.16 -8.50
CA ASN A 38 3.47 5.19 -9.58
C ASN A 38 2.03 4.96 -10.07
N TRP A 39 1.04 4.95 -9.17
CA TRP A 39 -0.36 4.86 -9.55
C TRP A 39 -0.88 6.13 -10.21
N LYS A 40 -0.50 7.30 -9.69
CA LYS A 40 -0.81 8.59 -10.32
C LYS A 40 -0.26 8.64 -11.75
N GLU A 41 0.96 8.18 -11.98
CA GLU A 41 1.57 8.09 -13.31
C GLU A 41 0.82 7.12 -14.25
N GLN A 42 0.17 6.10 -13.70
CA GLN A 42 -0.67 5.15 -14.44
C GLN A 42 -2.11 5.63 -14.66
N GLY A 43 -2.46 6.83 -14.20
CA GLY A 43 -3.78 7.44 -14.41
C GLY A 43 -4.83 7.08 -13.36
N ALA A 44 -4.40 6.68 -12.16
CA ALA A 44 -5.28 6.58 -10.99
C ALA A 44 -5.69 7.96 -10.46
#